data_AF-A0A950TLM6-F1
#
_entry.id   AF-A0A950TLM6-F1
#
_cell.length_a   1.000
_cell.length_b   1.000
_cell.length_c   1.000
_cell.angle_alpha   90.00
_cell.angle_beta   90.00
_cell.angle_gamma   90.00
#
_symmetry.space_group_name_H-M   'P 1'
#
loop_
_entity.id
_entity.type
_entity.pdbx_description
1 polymer ?
#
loop_
_entity_poly.entity_id
_entity_poly.type
_entity_poly.pdbx_seq_one_letter_code
_entity_poly.pdbx_strand_id
1 'polypeptide(L)' 'MGRTPEEKLLNPRPGSKIADARDFGIDLTLTAAQLRLSPQQRIDSLQAAMRSLEELARARDRGPVKPAK' A
#
# COMPACT_ATOMS: atom_id res chain seq x y z
N MET A 1 22.48 14.20 13.04
CA MET A 1 21.33 13.27 13.14
C MET A 1 21.44 12.21 12.04
N GLY A 2 21.05 10.97 12.31
CA GLY A 2 21.00 9.91 11.29
C GLY A 2 19.74 9.97 10.44
N ARG A 3 19.77 9.36 9.25
CA ARG A 3 18.60 9.30 8.35
C ARG A 3 17.45 8.52 8.98
N THR A 4 16.22 9.01 8.84
CA THR A 4 15.01 8.32 9.28
C THR A 4 14.76 7.06 8.45
N PRO A 5 13.94 6.10 8.93
CA PRO A 5 13.52 4.97 8.11
C PRO A 5 12.87 5.39 6.79
N GLU A 6 12.02 6.42 6.81
CA GLU A 6 11.37 6.97 5.61
C GLU A 6 12.39 7.55 4.63
N GLU A 7 13.34 8.36 5.11
CA GLU A 7 14.41 8.93 4.26
C GLU A 7 15.26 7.84 3.61
N LYS A 8 15.50 6.72 4.31
CA LYS A 8 16.24 5.59 3.75
C LYS A 8 15.46 4.88 2.63
N LEU A 9 14.14 4.81 2.73
CA LEU A 9 13.26 4.20 1.72
C LEU A 9 13.11 5.10 0.48
N LEU A 10 12.91 6.40 0.68
CA LEU A 10 12.73 7.36 -0.41
C LEU A 10 14.06 7.73 -1.10
N ASN A 11 15.17 7.70 -0.35
CA ASN A 11 16.51 8.04 -0.85
C ASN A 11 17.50 6.91 -0.46
N PRO A 12 17.39 5.73 -1.08
CA PRO A 12 18.26 4.61 -0.76
C PRO A 12 19.71 4.95 -1.10
N ARG A 13 20.65 4.50 -0.25
CA ARG A 13 22.07 4.63 -0.58
C ARG A 13 22.40 3.70 -1.74
N PRO A 14 23.20 4.12 -2.73
CA PRO A 14 23.73 3.23 -3.75
C PRO A 14 24.37 1.99 -3.12
N GLY A 15 24.10 0.81 -3.67
CA GLY A 15 24.61 -0.48 -3.19
C GLY A 15 23.98 -0.99 -1.88
N SER A 16 22.95 -0.32 -1.35
CA SER A 16 22.19 -0.84 -0.19
C SER A 16 21.10 -1.82 -0.60
N LYS A 17 20.66 -2.68 0.31
CA LYS A 17 19.51 -3.58 0.05
C LYS A 17 18.20 -2.87 -0.27
N ILE A 18 18.05 -1.62 0.17
CA ILE A 18 16.90 -0.80 -0.21
C ILE A 18 17.03 -0.33 -1.68
N ALA A 19 18.25 -0.02 -2.14
CA ALA A 19 18.50 0.27 -3.55
C ALA A 19 18.24 -0.99 -4.39
N ASP A 20 18.77 -2.15 -3.99
CA ASP A 20 18.53 -3.44 -4.67
C ASP A 20 17.02 -3.73 -4.79
N ALA A 21 16.24 -3.50 -3.73
CA ALA A 21 14.79 -3.71 -3.74
C ALA A 21 14.08 -2.76 -4.72
N ARG A 22 14.44 -1.48 -4.73
CA ARG A 22 13.91 -0.51 -5.69
C ARG A 22 14.25 -0.91 -7.12
N ASP A 23 15.49 -1.29 -7.38
CA ASP A 23 15.98 -1.62 -8.72
C ASP A 23 15.37 -2.96 -9.22
N PHE A 24 15.02 -3.87 -8.30
CA PHE A 24 14.21 -5.05 -8.59
C PHE A 24 12.72 -4.73 -8.92
N GLY A 25 12.25 -3.53 -8.57
CA GLY A 25 10.86 -3.10 -8.80
C GLY A 25 9.94 -3.26 -7.59
N ILE A 26 10.48 -3.43 -6.38
CA ILE A 26 9.67 -3.37 -5.16
C ILE A 26 9.22 -1.94 -4.91
N ASP A 27 7.90 -1.74 -4.77
CA ASP A 27 7.34 -0.45 -4.39
C ASP A 27 7.55 -0.15 -2.89
N LEU A 28 8.59 0.63 -2.62
CA LEU A 28 8.94 1.09 -1.27
C LEU A 28 8.06 2.26 -0.80
N THR A 29 7.31 2.90 -1.71
CA THR A 29 6.46 4.05 -1.37
C THR A 29 5.28 3.63 -0.50
N LEU A 30 4.76 2.42 -0.71
CA LEU A 30 3.74 1.84 0.16
C LEU A 30 4.25 1.68 1.60
N THR A 31 5.46 1.15 1.77
CA THR A 31 6.09 1.03 3.10
C THR A 31 6.33 2.40 3.73
N ALA A 32 6.82 3.37 2.96
CA ALA A 32 7.01 4.73 3.43
C ALA A 32 5.69 5.39 3.87
N ALA A 33 4.61 5.19 3.11
CA ALA A 33 3.28 5.69 3.48
C ALA A 33 2.78 5.09 4.81
N GLN A 34 3.01 3.79 5.03
CA GLN A 34 2.63 3.13 6.28
C GLN A 34 3.37 3.71 7.50
N LEU A 35 4.64 4.12 7.34
CA LEU A 35 5.41 4.73 8.42
C LEU A 35 4.83 6.07 8.92
N ARG A 36 4.04 6.78 8.10
CA ARG A 36 3.35 8.01 8.48
C ARG A 36 2.08 7.77 9.29
N LEU A 37 1.57 6.53 9.27
CA LEU A 37 0.34 6.15 9.97
C LEU A 37 0.64 5.67 11.38
N SER A 38 -0.22 6.08 12.32
CA SER A 38 -0.28 5.48 13.64
C SER A 38 -0.77 4.02 13.56
N PRO A 39 -0.51 3.19 14.59
CA PRO A 39 -1.03 1.82 14.63
C PRO A 39 -2.55 1.74 14.42
N GLN A 40 -3.31 2.66 15.02
CA GLN A 40 -4.77 2.70 14.87
C GLN A 40 -5.17 3.01 13.42
N GLN A 41 -4.53 3.99 12.78
CA GLN A 41 -4.82 4.34 11.39
C GLN A 41 -4.57 3.17 10.43
N ARG A 42 -3.57 2.33 10.72
CA ARG A 42 -3.31 1.11 9.93
C ARG A 42 -4.43 0.08 10.09
N ILE A 43 -4.94 -0.10 11.31
CA ILE A 43 -6.10 -0.97 11.58
C ILE A 43 -7.34 -0.45 10.84
N ASP A 44 -7.60 0.85 10.92
CA ASP A 44 -8.75 1.47 10.26
C ASP A 44 -8.68 1.30 8.73
N SER A 45 -7.48 1.48 8.16
CA SER A 45 -7.22 1.26 6.73
C SER A 45 -7.45 -0.20 6.31
N LEU A 46 -6.99 -1.17 7.10
CA LEU A 46 -7.24 -2.59 6.86
C LEU A 46 -8.74 -2.90 6.89
N GLN A 47 -9.46 -2.42 7.90
CA GLN A 47 -10.90 -2.63 8.00
C GLN A 47 -11.65 -2.03 6.80
N ALA A 48 -11.25 -0.85 6.33
CA ALA A 48 -11.82 -0.24 5.14
C ALA A 48 -11.59 -1.12 3.90
N ALA A 49 -10.37 -1.61 3.70
CA ALA A 49 -10.05 -2.51 2.58
C ALA A 49 -10.87 -3.82 2.64
N MET A 50 -11.04 -4.41 3.82
CA MET A 50 -11.87 -5.62 4.00
C MET A 50 -13.32 -5.37 3.59
N ARG A 51 -13.91 -4.23 3.97
CA ARG A 51 -15.27 -3.85 3.56
C ARG A 51 -15.38 -3.70 2.05
N SER A 52 -14.41 -3.04 1.41
CA SER A 52 -14.39 -2.89 -0.05
C SER A 52 -14.28 -4.24 -0.77
N LEU A 53 -13.46 -5.18 -0.26
CA LEU A 53 -13.38 -6.53 -0.82
C LEU A 53 -14.71 -7.29 -0.71
N GLU A 54 -15.41 -7.15 0.41
CA GLU A 54 -16.72 -7.75 0.61
C GLU A 54 -17.77 -7.17 -0.36
N GLU A 55 -17.74 -5.86 -0.61
CA GLU A 55 -18.59 -5.22 -1.62
C GLU A 55 -18.28 -5.71 -3.04
N LEU A 56 -17.01 -5.85 -3.39
CA LEU A 56 -16.60 -6.43 -4.68
C LEU A 56 -17.08 -7.88 -4.83
N ALA A 57 -17.00 -8.69 -3.76
CA ALA A 57 -17.53 -10.04 -3.76
C ALA A 57 -19.05 -10.06 -4.01
N ARG A 58 -19.80 -9.20 -3.31
CA ARG A 58 -21.24 -9.03 -3.55
C ARG A 58 -21.56 -8.60 -4.98
N ALA A 59 -20.77 -7.68 -5.54
CA ALA A 59 -20.96 -7.19 -6.91
C ALA A 59 -20.72 -8.30 -7.94
N ARG A 60 -19.67 -9.11 -7.76
CA ARG A 60 -19.41 -10.30 -8.58
C ARG A 60 -20.62 -11.25 -8.61
N ASP A 61 -21.22 -11.50 -7.45
CA ASP A 61 -22.34 -12.46 -7.32
C ASP A 61 -23.64 -11.94 -7.98
N ARG A 62 -23.81 -10.61 -8.08
CA ARG A 62 -24.94 -9.99 -8.82
C ARG A 62 -24.80 -10.10 -10.34
N GLY A 63 -23.63 -10.48 -10.85
CA GLY A 63 -23.35 -10.56 -12.28
C GLY A 63 -23.11 -9.19 -12.94
N PRO A 64 -22.87 -9.17 -14.26
CA PRO A 64 -22.55 -7.93 -14.98
C PRO A 64 -23.70 -6.93 -14.91
N VAL A 65 -23.37 -5.67 -14.63
CA VAL A 65 -24.33 -4.56 -14.70
C VAL A 65 -24.77 -4.41 -16.14
N LYS A 66 -26.07 -4.60 -16.41
CA LYS A 66 -26.62 -4.30 -17.73
C LYS A 66 -26.57 -2.78 -17.94
N PRO A 67 -26.00 -2.28 -19.05
CA PRO A 67 -26.00 -0.85 -19.32
C PRO A 67 -27.46 -0.36 -19.46
N ALA A 68 -27.73 0.85 -18.95
CA ALA A 68 -29.01 1.50 -19.16
C ALA A 68 -29.24 1.72 -20.66
N LYS A 69 -30.46 1.42 -21.13
CA LYS A 69 -30.88 1.65 -22.51
C LYS A 69 -30.97 3.14 -22.82
#